data_AF-A0A0G1R7B5-F1
#
_entry.id   AF-A0A0G1R7B5-F1
#
_cell.length_a   1.000
_cell.length_b   1.000
_cell.length_c   1.000
_cell.angle_alpha   90.00
_cell.angle_beta   90.00
_cell.angle_gamma   90.00
#
_symmetry.space_group_name_H-M   'P 1'
#
loop_
_entity.id
_entity.type
_entity.pdbx_description
1 polymer ?
#
loop_
_entity_poly.entity_id
_entity_poly.type
_entity_poly.pdbx_seq_one_letter_code
_entity_poly.pdbx_strand_id
1 'polypeptide(L)'
;MFVAIYPPGRRTLSDAGIHLAEEMGEVSEAVHNFLGQHRSGQLQSIKQEIADFVSCVFGIANSARINIAAELAKMFSHNCHVCHKAPCVCSFSKVARLRT
;
A
#
# COMPACT_ATOMS: atom_id res chain seq x y z
N MET A 1 -3.47 16.09 2.01
CA MET A 1 -2.72 15.30 3.01
C MET A 1 -1.54 14.58 2.37
N PHE A 2 -1.74 13.55 1.52
CA PHE A 2 -0.63 12.77 0.95
C PHE A 2 0.38 13.57 0.13
N VAL A 3 -0.06 14.59 -0.62
CA VAL A 3 0.85 15.50 -1.36
C VAL A 3 1.82 16.24 -0.44
N ALA A 4 1.44 16.55 0.80
CA ALA A 4 2.32 17.21 1.76
C ALA A 4 3.39 16.26 2.32
N ILE A 5 3.09 14.95 2.37
CA ILE A 5 3.98 13.90 2.88
C ILE A 5 4.91 13.42 1.75
N TYR A 6 4.38 13.27 0.53
CA TYR A 6 5.08 12.80 -0.66
C TYR A 6 4.94 13.82 -1.81
N PRO A 7 5.68 14.95 -1.76
CA PRO A 7 5.54 16.02 -2.73
C PRO A 7 6.09 15.61 -4.12
N PRO A 8 5.37 15.87 -5.22
CA PRO A 8 5.81 15.51 -6.56
C PRO A 8 6.90 16.45 -7.13
N GLY A 9 7.23 17.55 -6.43
CA GLY A 9 8.04 18.64 -6.98
C GLY A 9 9.48 18.30 -7.36
N ARG A 10 10.00 17.13 -6.98
CA ARG A 10 11.37 16.68 -7.30
C ARG A 10 11.43 15.43 -8.18
N ARG A 11 10.31 14.76 -8.46
CA ARG A 11 10.27 13.49 -9.23
C ARG A 11 9.23 13.61 -10.34
N THR A 12 9.63 13.25 -11.56
CA THR A 12 8.68 13.07 -12.65
C THR A 12 7.78 11.85 -12.39
N LEU A 13 6.70 11.70 -13.18
CA LEU A 13 5.88 10.50 -13.13
C LEU A 13 6.71 9.23 -13.47
N SER A 14 7.67 9.36 -14.39
CA SER A 14 8.59 8.26 -14.74
C SER A 14 9.48 7.88 -13.56
N ASP A 15 10.05 8.86 -12.86
CA ASP A 15 10.90 8.60 -11.69
C ASP A 15 10.10 7.90 -10.61
N ALA A 16 8.88 8.39 -10.31
CA ALA A 16 7.99 7.72 -9.36
C ALA A 16 7.66 6.27 -9.78
N GLY A 17 7.56 6.01 -11.10
CA GLY A 17 7.33 4.67 -11.66
C GLY A 17 8.49 3.71 -11.43
N ILE A 18 9.71 4.20 -11.63
CA ILE A 18 10.93 3.42 -11.39
C ILE A 18 11.04 3.04 -9.92
N HIS A 19 10.84 4.01 -9.02
CA HIS A 19 10.84 3.74 -7.58
C HIS A 19 9.75 2.73 -7.19
N LEU A 20 8.51 2.86 -7.69
CA LEU A 20 7.47 1.87 -7.40
C LEU A 20 7.87 0.44 -7.86
N ALA A 21 8.58 0.31 -8.98
CA ALA A 21 9.06 -0.97 -9.48
C ALA A 21 10.17 -1.57 -8.59
N GLU A 22 11.05 -0.72 -8.06
CA GLU A 22 12.08 -1.09 -7.06
C GLU A 22 11.43 -1.67 -5.81
N GLU A 23 10.51 -0.93 -5.17
CA GLU A 23 9.81 -1.39 -3.96
C GLU A 23 9.02 -2.69 -4.18
N MET A 24 8.45 -2.87 -5.38
CA MET A 24 7.77 -4.11 -5.74
C MET A 24 8.75 -5.30 -5.79
N GLY A 25 9.97 -5.05 -6.26
CA GLY A 25 11.07 -6.02 -6.22
C GLY A 25 11.47 -6.38 -4.80
N GLU A 26 11.59 -5.38 -3.91
CA GLU A 26 11.97 -5.58 -2.51
C GLU A 26 10.89 -6.35 -1.72
N VAL A 27 9.61 -6.06 -1.95
CA VAL A 27 8.50 -6.87 -1.40
C VAL A 27 8.62 -8.33 -1.86
N SER A 28 8.88 -8.55 -3.15
CA SER A 28 9.05 -9.89 -3.71
C SER A 28 10.22 -10.63 -3.05
N GLU A 29 11.38 -9.97 -2.94
CA GLU A 29 12.56 -10.52 -2.27
C GLU A 29 12.28 -10.86 -0.80
N ALA A 30 11.66 -9.94 -0.04
CA ALA A 30 11.34 -10.15 1.37
C ALA A 30 10.41 -11.36 1.57
N VAL A 31 9.40 -11.51 0.70
CA VAL A 31 8.49 -12.66 0.71
C VAL A 31 9.25 -13.96 0.39
N HIS A 32 10.06 -13.97 -0.67
CA HIS A 32 10.85 -15.16 -1.04
C HIS A 32 11.85 -15.56 0.05
N ASN A 33 12.49 -14.59 0.68
CA ASN A 33 13.39 -14.82 1.81
C ASN A 33 12.66 -15.46 3.00
N PHE A 34 11.47 -14.97 3.34
CA PHE A 34 10.63 -15.56 4.40
C PHE A 34 10.20 -16.99 4.06
N LEU A 35 9.73 -17.23 2.84
CA LEU A 35 9.31 -18.57 2.39
C LEU A 35 10.48 -19.55 2.28
N GLY A 36 11.68 -19.06 1.98
CA GLY A 36 12.87 -19.90 1.87
C GLY A 36 13.48 -20.27 3.22
N GLN A 37 13.45 -19.35 4.20
CA GLN A 37 14.23 -19.49 5.44
C GLN A 37 13.38 -19.56 6.72
N HIS A 38 12.13 -19.09 6.69
CA HIS A 38 11.17 -19.09 7.81
C HIS A 38 11.71 -18.45 9.09
N ARG A 39 12.54 -17.40 8.98
CA ARG A 39 13.10 -16.70 10.14
C ARG A 39 12.11 -15.65 10.66
N SER A 40 11.94 -15.60 11.97
CA SER A 40 10.98 -14.69 12.63
C SER A 40 11.21 -13.20 12.32
N GLY A 41 12.47 -12.79 12.08
CA GLY A 41 12.81 -11.40 11.71
C GLY A 41 12.33 -10.99 10.32
N GLN A 42 12.18 -11.92 9.38
CA GLN A 42 11.84 -11.61 7.98
C GLN A 42 10.40 -11.14 7.81
N LEU A 43 9.51 -11.52 8.73
CA LEU A 43 8.15 -10.97 8.74
C LEU A 43 8.14 -9.46 8.96
N GLN A 44 9.14 -8.90 9.67
CA GLN A 44 9.27 -7.45 9.82
C GLN A 44 9.77 -6.80 8.53
N SER A 45 10.70 -7.43 7.81
CA SER A 45 11.10 -6.99 6.47
C SER A 45 9.90 -6.90 5.53
N ILE A 46 9.07 -7.96 5.45
CA ILE A 46 7.85 -7.92 4.62
C ILE A 46 6.95 -6.73 4.99
N LYS A 47 6.77 -6.43 6.28
CA LYS A 47 5.95 -5.28 6.69
C LYS A 47 6.55 -3.94 6.28
N GLN A 48 7.88 -3.82 6.36
CA GLN A 48 8.61 -2.62 5.97
C GLN A 48 8.47 -2.40 4.46
N GLU A 49 8.83 -3.40 3.64
CA GLU A 49 8.76 -3.28 2.19
C GLU A 49 7.33 -3.02 1.69
N ILE A 50 6.31 -3.61 2.33
CA ILE A 50 4.91 -3.29 2.00
C ILE A 50 4.57 -1.83 2.31
N ALA A 51 5.08 -1.28 3.42
CA ALA A 51 4.85 0.12 3.75
C ALA A 51 5.53 1.05 2.74
N ASP A 52 6.75 0.73 2.33
CA ASP A 52 7.51 1.50 1.35
C ASP A 52 6.86 1.41 -0.04
N PHE A 53 6.44 0.22 -0.48
CA PHE A 53 5.62 0.02 -1.69
C PHE A 53 4.34 0.87 -1.68
N VAL A 54 3.55 0.83 -0.60
CA VAL A 54 2.32 1.63 -0.50
C VAL A 54 2.62 3.14 -0.52
N SER A 55 3.73 3.57 0.08
CA SER A 55 4.17 4.96 0.02
C SER A 55 4.46 5.40 -1.41
N CYS A 56 5.09 4.54 -2.21
CA CYS A 56 5.40 4.79 -3.62
C CYS A 56 4.15 4.78 -4.51
N VAL A 57 3.12 3.98 -4.19
CA VAL A 57 1.80 4.07 -4.83
C VAL A 57 1.19 5.47 -4.62
N PHE A 58 1.28 6.03 -3.41
CA PHE A 58 0.82 7.39 -3.14
C PHE A 58 1.70 8.45 -3.84
N GLY A 59 3.00 8.20 -3.94
CA GLY A 59 3.94 9.01 -4.73
C GLY A 59 3.52 9.11 -6.20
N ILE A 60 3.18 7.99 -6.84
CA ILE A 60 2.64 7.95 -8.20
C ILE A 60 1.35 8.77 -8.31
N ALA A 61 0.40 8.54 -7.41
CA ALA A 61 -0.88 9.24 -7.44
C ALA A 61 -0.66 10.77 -7.36
N ASN A 62 0.23 11.23 -6.48
CA ASN A 62 0.57 12.64 -6.36
C ASN A 62 1.25 13.18 -7.63
N SER A 63 2.20 12.44 -8.22
CA SER A 63 2.87 12.82 -9.48
C SER A 63 1.90 12.86 -10.67
N ALA A 64 0.89 11.99 -10.68
CA ALA A 64 -0.18 11.96 -11.66
C ALA A 64 -1.32 12.97 -11.37
N ARG A 65 -1.21 13.78 -10.30
CA ARG A 65 -2.23 14.73 -9.84
C ARG A 65 -3.58 14.07 -9.48
N ILE A 66 -3.55 12.81 -9.06
CA ILE A 66 -4.70 12.06 -8.59
C ILE A 66 -4.87 12.28 -7.08
N ASN A 67 -6.02 12.79 -6.66
CA ASN A 67 -6.34 12.96 -5.25
C ASN A 67 -6.83 11.65 -4.63
N ILE A 68 -5.91 10.74 -4.34
CA ILE A 68 -6.25 9.41 -3.80
C ILE A 68 -6.97 9.48 -2.45
N ALA A 69 -6.74 10.52 -1.64
CA ALA A 69 -7.47 10.71 -0.38
C ALA A 69 -8.97 10.94 -0.63
N ALA A 70 -9.32 11.73 -1.64
CA ALA A 70 -10.72 11.94 -2.02
C ALA A 70 -11.36 10.66 -2.57
N GLU A 71 -10.63 9.89 -3.38
CA GLU A 71 -11.13 8.62 -3.92
C GLU A 71 -11.31 7.55 -2.83
N LEU A 72 -10.38 7.45 -1.88
CA LEU A 72 -10.54 6.58 -0.71
C LEU A 72 -11.71 7.02 0.18
N ALA A 73 -11.91 8.33 0.37
CA ALA A 73 -13.06 8.83 1.12
C ALA A 73 -14.40 8.50 0.45
N LYS A 74 -14.47 8.55 -0.90
CA LYS A 74 -15.65 8.10 -1.66
C LYS A 74 -15.87 6.60 -1.50
N MET A 75 -14.81 5.82 -1.70
CA MET A 75 -14.82 4.36 -1.58
C MET A 75 -15.32 3.95 -0.19
N PHE A 76 -14.71 4.49 0.87
CA PHE A 76 -15.07 4.19 2.26
C PHE A 76 -16.09 5.18 2.85
N SER A 77 -16.95 5.80 2.02
CA SER A 77 -17.98 6.75 2.46
C SER A 77 -18.96 6.15 3.48
N HIS A 78 -19.16 4.83 3.41
CA HIS A 78 -19.96 4.05 4.33
C HIS A 78 -19.09 3.13 5.19
N ASN A 79 -17.92 3.63 5.59
CA ASN A 79 -16.86 2.94 6.31
C ASN A 79 -16.40 1.66 5.59
N CYS A 80 -15.90 0.66 6.33
CA CYS A 80 -15.51 -0.64 5.76
C CYS A 80 -16.65 -1.25 4.92
N HIS A 81 -16.38 -1.64 3.68
CA HIS A 81 -17.35 -2.26 2.77
C HIS A 81 -18.00 -3.55 3.29
N VAL A 82 -17.43 -4.16 4.33
CA VAL A 82 -17.85 -5.46 4.85
C VAL A 82 -18.64 -5.34 6.15
N CYS A 83 -18.20 -4.47 7.06
CA CYS A 83 -18.83 -4.32 8.38
C CYS A 83 -19.46 -2.95 8.62
N HIS A 84 -19.25 -1.99 7.74
CA HIS A 84 -19.74 -0.61 7.83
C HIS A 84 -19.35 0.14 9.11
N LYS A 85 -18.30 -0.33 9.81
CA LYS A 85 -17.74 0.30 11.02
C LYS A 85 -16.41 0.99 10.74
N ALA A 86 -16.12 2.04 11.49
CA ALA A 86 -14.82 2.74 11.54
C ALA A 86 -14.37 2.89 13.02
N PRO A 87 -13.23 2.30 13.44
CA PRO A 87 -12.33 1.45 12.65
C PRO A 87 -12.98 0.11 12.24
N CYS A 88 -12.41 -0.52 11.21
CA CYS A 88 -12.83 -1.84 10.75
C CYS A 88 -12.65 -2.90 11.86
N VAL A 89 -13.61 -3.81 12.02
CA VAL A 89 -13.56 -4.92 12.98
C VAL A 89 -13.60 -6.30 12.30
N CYS A 90 -13.38 -6.34 10.98
CA CYS A 90 -13.39 -7.59 10.24
C CYS A 90 -12.13 -8.42 10.54
N SER A 91 -12.31 -9.71 10.84
CA SER A 91 -11.22 -10.68 10.81
C SER A 91 -10.79 -10.99 9.37
N PHE A 92 -9.52 -11.34 9.16
CA PHE A 92 -9.02 -11.81 7.86
C PHE A 92 -9.91 -12.91 7.26
N SER A 93 -10.26 -13.94 8.03
CA SER A 93 -11.12 -15.04 7.57
C SER A 93 -12.52 -14.61 7.11
N LYS A 94 -13.03 -13.47 7.61
CA LYS A 94 -14.31 -12.89 7.18
C LYS A 94 -14.14 -12.19 5.83
N VAL A 95 -13.08 -11.41 5.68
CA VAL A 95 -12.78 -10.69 4.42
C VAL A 95 -12.44 -11.69 3.30
N ALA A 96 -11.58 -12.68 3.58
CA ALA A 96 -11.12 -13.66 2.59
C ALA A 96 -12.22 -14.57 2.02
N ARG A 97 -13.40 -14.63 2.67
CA ARG A 97 -14.57 -15.37 2.17
C ARG A 97 -15.42 -14.58 1.18
N LEU A 98 -15.21 -13.28 1.06
CA LEU A 98 -15.87 -12.46 0.06
C LEU A 98 -15.27 -12.82 -1.29
N ARG A 99 -16.05 -13.48 -2.14
CA ARG A 99 -15.70 -13.66 -3.55
C ARG A 99 -15.98 -12.32 -4.24
N THR A 100 -14.92 -11.65 -4.67
CA THR A 100 -15.00 -10.53 -5.63
C THR A 100 -15.30 -11.05 -7.02
#